data_AF-A0A7C1EXG2-F1
#
_entry.id   AF-A0A7C1EXG2-F1
#
_cell.length_a   1.000
_cell.length_b   1.000
_cell.length_c   1.000
_cell.angle_alpha   90.00
_cell.angle_beta   90.00
_cell.angle_gamma   90.00
#
_symmetry.space_group_name_H-M   'P 1'
#
loop_
_entity.id
_entity.type
_entity.pdbx_description
1 polymer ?
#
loop_
_entity_poly.entity_id
_entity_poly.type
_entity_poly.pdbx_seq_one_letter_code
_entity_poly.pdbx_strand_id
1 'polypeptide(L)'
;MRMKRTGYNRSVPTSDLRARLQRLRPQKTTIETPTARPAPSAVDETGLPGREHLTEHGGFQLIEARYPLSQPHGHTHFGALLQHPSATVAKLAKAPPLASTPVQQLAFIDTETTGLAGGAGTLAFLVGVGLFEGDSFILRQYFMRQPDEELAMLMQLKQDLTAHSGWITFNGRAFDLPLLETRFNMNRQRSDFRQRPHLDLLFPARWLYRGRLASCSLNSLEQNVLGVARTDDDVPGELIPLMYVNYLRTGQTHEIRRVIYHNALDILSMVALAAHLLEVYTTADDGQRTAVKKRSPEEWLRLAEWHDREERLTEAEAAYRQALALRLSLEDRAEALTKLAALLKRTGRRAAALPLWEQLASFTADDALPCIELAKFYEWKAADMAKAQEWAARAEKIIKTMPPGWRKNEAQAAIAKRLERLRGKVG
;
A
#
# COMPACT_ATOMS: atom_id res chain seq x y z
N MET A 1 -31.01 -45.01 -18.96
CA MET A 1 -29.78 -44.46 -19.55
C MET A 1 -29.02 -43.72 -18.45
N ARG A 2 -27.97 -44.35 -17.90
CA ARG A 2 -27.20 -43.89 -16.71
C ARG A 2 -26.21 -42.80 -17.12
N MET A 3 -26.25 -41.62 -16.50
CA MET A 3 -25.15 -40.64 -16.54
C MET A 3 -24.27 -40.80 -15.28
N LYS A 4 -22.99 -41.09 -15.49
CA LYS A 4 -21.97 -41.27 -14.46
C LYS A 4 -21.48 -39.91 -13.96
N ARG A 5 -21.38 -39.78 -12.64
CA ARG A 5 -20.58 -38.78 -11.92
C ARG A 5 -19.10 -39.14 -12.04
N THR A 6 -18.24 -38.17 -12.35
CA THR A 6 -16.79 -38.26 -12.17
C THR A 6 -16.35 -37.13 -11.25
N GLY A 7 -15.98 -37.49 -10.02
CA GLY A 7 -15.30 -36.62 -9.08
C GLY A 7 -13.80 -36.62 -9.37
N TYR A 8 -13.17 -35.44 -9.29
CA TYR A 8 -11.72 -35.30 -9.30
C TYR A 8 -11.28 -34.85 -7.90
N ASN A 9 -10.66 -35.77 -7.18
CA ASN A 9 -10.04 -35.56 -5.87
C ASN A 9 -8.59 -35.11 -6.11
N ARG A 10 -8.20 -33.92 -5.64
CA ARG A 10 -6.79 -33.48 -5.59
C ARG A 10 -6.39 -33.30 -4.14
N SER A 11 -5.68 -34.30 -3.63
CA SER A 11 -4.92 -34.26 -2.39
C SER A 11 -3.78 -33.25 -2.49
N VAL A 12 -3.62 -32.42 -1.47
CA VAL A 12 -2.49 -31.52 -1.27
C VAL A 12 -1.33 -32.34 -0.67
N PRO A 13 -0.09 -32.28 -1.20
CA PRO A 13 1.02 -33.00 -0.60
C PRO A 13 1.52 -32.29 0.66
N THR A 14 1.64 -33.05 1.74
CA THR A 14 2.05 -32.69 3.11
C THR A 14 3.54 -32.31 3.29
N SER A 15 4.30 -32.08 2.21
CA SER A 15 5.75 -31.79 2.27
C SER A 15 6.10 -30.31 2.49
N ASP A 16 5.14 -29.39 2.41
CA ASP A 16 5.41 -27.94 2.42
C ASP A 16 5.48 -27.34 3.85
N LEU A 17 4.95 -28.04 4.86
CA LEU A 17 4.91 -27.53 6.24
C LEU A 17 6.25 -27.67 6.98
N ARG A 18 6.99 -28.76 6.74
CA ARG A 18 8.33 -29.00 7.35
C ARG A 18 9.40 -28.06 6.77
N ALA A 19 9.31 -27.71 5.49
CA ALA A 19 10.22 -26.77 4.85
C ALA A 19 10.00 -25.33 5.34
N ARG A 20 8.77 -24.97 5.72
CA ARG A 20 8.43 -23.68 6.37
C ARG A 20 8.94 -23.60 7.81
N LEU A 21 8.87 -24.68 8.58
CA LEU A 21 9.32 -24.71 9.98
C LEU A 21 10.85 -24.66 10.15
N GLN A 22 11.63 -25.11 9.17
CA GLN A 22 13.10 -25.08 9.25
C GLN A 22 13.74 -23.71 8.95
N ARG A 23 12.98 -22.73 8.44
CA ARG A 23 13.49 -21.36 8.16
C ARG A 23 13.37 -20.41 9.36
N LEU A 24 12.80 -20.86 10.47
CA LEU A 24 12.67 -20.11 11.73
C LEU A 24 13.87 -20.34 12.66
N ARG A 25 15.10 -20.13 12.16
CA ARG A 25 16.27 -20.00 13.02
C ARG A 25 16.57 -18.50 13.21
N PRO A 26 16.45 -17.94 14.41
CA PRO A 26 16.78 -16.53 14.63
C PRO A 26 18.29 -16.33 14.51
N GLN A 27 18.71 -15.48 13.57
CA GLN A 27 20.03 -14.84 13.64
C GLN A 27 19.95 -13.76 14.72
N LYS A 28 20.74 -13.92 15.78
CA LYS A 28 20.98 -12.88 16.77
C LYS A 28 21.76 -11.74 16.12
N THR A 29 21.04 -10.70 15.69
CA THR A 29 21.62 -9.38 15.47
C THR A 29 21.32 -8.53 16.69
N THR A 30 22.36 -8.20 17.42
CA THR A 30 22.34 -7.23 18.52
C THR A 30 22.06 -5.85 17.92
N ILE A 31 20.84 -5.33 18.10
CA ILE A 31 20.48 -3.96 17.74
C ILE A 31 20.01 -3.30 19.03
N GLU A 32 20.62 -2.15 19.33
CA GLU A 32 20.41 -1.35 20.52
C GLU A 32 18.94 -0.93 20.67
N THR A 33 18.45 -1.01 21.90
CA THR A 33 17.08 -0.67 22.31
C THR A 33 16.99 0.82 22.62
N PRO A 34 16.13 1.61 21.96
CA PRO A 34 15.74 2.92 22.49
C PRO A 34 14.45 2.81 23.30
N THR A 35 14.57 3.20 24.57
CA THR A 35 13.52 3.65 25.51
C THR A 35 12.69 4.81 24.92
N ALA A 36 11.40 5.01 25.21
CA ALA A 36 10.77 5.03 26.53
C ALA A 36 9.28 4.60 26.45
N ARG A 37 8.84 3.86 27.45
CA ARG A 37 7.44 3.50 27.69
C ARG A 37 6.69 4.77 28.14
N PRO A 38 5.57 5.18 27.51
CA PRO A 38 4.65 6.10 28.16
C PRO A 38 4.23 5.47 29.50
N ALA A 39 4.03 6.29 30.53
CA ALA A 39 3.48 5.80 31.78
C ALA A 39 2.15 5.08 31.47
N PRO A 40 1.96 3.81 31.87
CA PRO A 40 0.68 3.16 31.68
C PRO A 40 -0.38 4.03 32.37
N SER A 41 -1.46 4.32 31.66
CA SER A 41 -2.70 4.79 32.29
C SER A 41 -3.02 3.85 33.46
N ALA A 42 -3.49 4.42 34.57
CA ALA A 42 -3.80 3.68 35.78
C ALA A 42 -4.50 2.36 35.42
N VAL A 43 -3.98 1.25 35.93
CA VAL A 43 -4.61 -0.06 35.73
C VAL A 43 -5.87 -0.05 36.60
N ASP A 44 -7.02 -0.27 36.00
CA ASP A 44 -8.29 -0.36 36.71
C ASP A 44 -8.29 -1.59 37.65
N GLU A 45 -9.20 -1.65 38.63
CA GLU A 45 -9.36 -2.78 39.57
C GLU A 45 -9.54 -4.13 38.83
N THR A 46 -10.01 -4.07 37.58
CA THR A 46 -10.19 -5.21 36.66
C THR A 46 -8.90 -5.71 35.99
N GLY A 47 -7.80 -4.97 36.09
CA GLY A 47 -6.52 -5.30 35.44
C GLY A 47 -6.40 -4.79 34.00
N LEU A 48 -7.42 -4.15 33.43
CA LEU A 48 -7.34 -3.50 32.12
C LEU A 48 -6.70 -2.11 32.21
N PRO A 49 -5.96 -1.66 31.18
CA PRO A 49 -5.49 -0.27 31.12
C PRO A 49 -6.65 0.70 30.90
N GLY A 50 -6.44 1.97 31.25
CA GLY A 50 -7.42 3.04 31.04
C GLY A 50 -8.44 3.17 32.17
N ARG A 51 -9.60 3.75 31.87
CA ARG A 51 -10.68 3.97 32.84
C ARG A 51 -12.03 3.58 32.26
N GLU A 52 -12.97 3.26 33.14
CA GLU A 52 -14.39 3.24 32.76
C GLU A 52 -14.84 4.66 32.38
N HIS A 53 -15.52 4.77 31.23
CA HIS A 53 -16.13 6.00 30.74
C HIS A 53 -17.65 5.81 30.69
N LEU A 54 -18.37 6.59 31.50
CA LEU A 54 -19.81 6.51 31.61
C LEU A 54 -20.48 7.51 30.65
N THR A 55 -21.50 7.04 29.96
CA THR A 55 -22.37 7.82 29.07
C THR A 55 -23.84 7.65 29.48
N GLU A 56 -24.74 8.39 28.85
CA GLU A 56 -26.19 8.18 29.01
C GLU A 56 -26.67 6.80 28.53
N HIS A 57 -25.85 6.09 27.75
CA HIS A 57 -26.17 4.78 27.18
C HIS A 57 -25.45 3.61 27.87
N GLY A 58 -24.76 3.87 28.99
CA GLY A 58 -23.96 2.88 29.73
C GLY A 58 -22.47 3.22 29.77
N GLY A 59 -21.69 2.31 30.34
CA GLY A 59 -20.23 2.43 30.47
C GLY A 59 -19.48 1.58 29.45
N PHE A 60 -18.25 1.99 29.14
CA PHE A 60 -17.28 1.17 28.41
C PHE A 60 -15.86 1.51 28.87
N GLN A 61 -14.85 0.74 28.45
CA GLN A 61 -13.46 1.00 28.83
C GLN A 61 -12.79 1.95 27.81
N LEU A 62 -12.30 3.11 28.27
CA LEU A 62 -11.55 4.06 27.45
C LEU A 62 -10.07 4.07 27.87
N ILE A 63 -9.19 3.77 26.91
CA ILE A 63 -7.74 3.87 27.07
C ILE A 63 -7.24 5.06 26.27
N GLU A 64 -6.60 6.03 26.93
CA GLU A 64 -5.97 7.17 26.27
C GLU A 64 -4.46 7.19 26.55
N ALA A 65 -3.66 7.43 25.51
CA ALA A 65 -2.23 7.68 25.60
C ALA A 65 -1.86 8.91 24.78
N ARG A 66 -0.93 9.73 25.30
CA ARG A 66 -0.44 10.93 24.64
C ARG A 66 1.03 10.77 24.30
N TYR A 67 1.38 11.08 23.06
CA TYR A 67 2.72 10.94 22.52
C TYR A 67 3.21 12.30 22.00
N PRO A 68 4.35 12.83 22.46
CA PRO A 68 4.93 14.04 21.89
C PRO A 68 5.17 13.87 20.39
N LEU A 69 5.00 14.93 19.60
CA LEU A 69 5.25 14.85 18.14
C LEU A 69 6.70 14.47 17.79
N SER A 70 7.66 14.76 18.67
CA SER A 70 9.06 14.37 18.50
C SER A 70 9.33 12.90 18.84
N GLN A 71 8.35 12.17 19.38
CA GLN A 71 8.54 10.78 19.76
C GLN A 71 8.82 9.91 18.53
N PRO A 72 9.91 9.11 18.55
CA PRO A 72 10.23 8.22 17.46
C PRO A 72 9.28 7.01 17.41
N HIS A 73 9.03 6.54 16.20
CA HIS A 73 8.38 5.26 15.91
C HIS A 73 9.03 4.65 14.67
N GLY A 74 9.92 3.69 14.88
CA GLY A 74 10.82 3.19 13.82
C GLY A 74 11.83 4.25 13.37
N HIS A 75 12.03 4.40 12.06
CA HIS A 75 12.94 5.37 11.45
C HIS A 75 12.35 6.79 11.29
N THR A 76 11.19 7.08 11.90
CA THR A 76 10.51 8.38 11.80
C THR A 76 9.98 8.82 13.18
N HIS A 77 9.29 9.96 13.23
CA HIS A 77 8.60 10.49 14.41
C HIS A 77 7.21 11.00 14.02
N PHE A 78 6.28 11.10 14.97
CA PHE A 78 4.87 11.43 14.67
C PHE A 78 4.68 12.79 13.98
N GLY A 79 5.48 13.80 14.34
CA GLY A 79 5.45 15.13 13.76
C GLY A 79 5.91 15.20 12.29
N ALA A 80 6.55 14.16 11.75
CA ALA A 80 7.04 14.15 10.35
C ALA A 80 5.86 14.26 9.38
N LEU A 81 4.75 13.59 9.72
CA LEU A 81 3.57 13.58 8.89
C LEU A 81 3.02 14.99 8.63
N LEU A 82 3.12 15.88 9.61
CA LEU A 82 2.57 17.23 9.56
C LEU A 82 3.34 18.16 8.62
N GLN A 83 4.52 17.74 8.15
CA GLN A 83 5.39 18.52 7.26
C GLN A 83 5.02 18.34 5.77
N HIS A 84 4.14 17.38 5.45
CA HIS A 84 3.79 17.08 4.06
C HIS A 84 2.56 17.87 3.58
N PRO A 85 2.54 18.28 2.30
CA PRO A 85 1.42 19.03 1.74
C PRO A 85 0.18 18.14 1.55
N SER A 86 -0.99 18.66 1.93
CA SER A 86 -2.30 18.03 1.74
C SER A 86 -2.60 17.67 0.28
N ALA A 87 -2.03 18.39 -0.68
CA ALA A 87 -2.14 18.07 -2.10
C ALA A 87 -1.62 16.65 -2.44
N THR A 88 -0.54 16.20 -1.81
CA THR A 88 -0.01 14.86 -2.04
C THR A 88 -0.88 13.80 -1.39
N VAL A 89 -1.40 14.08 -0.19
CA VAL A 89 -2.38 13.22 0.50
C VAL A 89 -3.59 12.96 -0.41
N ALA A 90 -4.13 14.01 -1.03
CA ALA A 90 -5.25 13.92 -1.95
C ALA A 90 -4.96 13.05 -3.18
N LYS A 91 -3.77 13.20 -3.77
CA LYS A 91 -3.32 12.40 -4.92
C LYS A 91 -3.18 10.92 -4.56
N LEU A 92 -2.55 10.60 -3.43
CA LEU A 92 -2.39 9.21 -2.98
C LEU A 92 -3.74 8.57 -2.63
N ALA A 93 -4.62 9.33 -1.98
CA ALA A 93 -5.96 8.86 -1.63
C ALA A 93 -6.90 8.73 -2.84
N LYS A 94 -6.55 9.40 -3.96
CA LYS A 94 -7.47 9.67 -5.08
C LYS A 94 -8.75 10.37 -4.60
N ALA A 95 -8.61 11.30 -3.66
CA ALA A 95 -9.70 12.00 -3.01
C ALA A 95 -9.44 13.52 -3.07
N PRO A 96 -9.93 14.22 -4.12
CA PRO A 96 -9.69 15.65 -4.30
C PRO A 96 -10.01 16.54 -3.10
N PRO A 97 -11.08 16.28 -2.29
CA PRO A 97 -11.37 17.10 -1.12
C PRO A 97 -10.25 17.14 -0.07
N LEU A 98 -9.38 16.12 -0.01
CA LEU A 98 -8.24 16.11 0.92
C LEU A 98 -7.18 17.16 0.58
N ALA A 99 -7.20 17.76 -0.61
CA ALA A 99 -6.18 18.72 -1.02
C ALA A 99 -6.22 20.00 -0.16
N SER A 100 -7.38 20.32 0.40
CA SER A 100 -7.62 21.44 1.32
C SER A 100 -7.80 21.00 2.78
N THR A 101 -7.58 19.73 3.10
CA THR A 101 -7.73 19.20 4.46
C THR A 101 -6.35 18.99 5.08
N PRO A 102 -5.97 19.76 6.12
CA PRO A 102 -4.75 19.50 6.88
C PRO A 102 -4.77 18.09 7.48
N VAL A 103 -3.62 17.42 7.56
CA VAL A 103 -3.54 16.06 8.10
C VAL A 103 -3.99 15.99 9.55
N GLN A 104 -3.84 17.08 10.31
CA GLN A 104 -4.33 17.21 11.68
C GLN A 104 -5.86 17.07 11.79
N GLN A 105 -6.60 17.31 10.71
CA GLN A 105 -8.06 17.14 10.68
C GLN A 105 -8.49 15.73 10.25
N LEU A 106 -7.54 14.82 10.02
CA LEU A 106 -7.81 13.42 9.67
C LEU A 106 -7.62 12.55 10.91
N ALA A 107 -8.54 11.61 11.13
CA ALA A 107 -8.41 10.63 12.20
C ALA A 107 -7.88 9.30 11.65
N PHE A 108 -6.96 8.70 12.40
CA PHE A 108 -6.48 7.33 12.16
C PHE A 108 -7.47 6.35 12.76
N ILE A 109 -7.87 5.30 12.03
CA ILE A 109 -8.85 4.32 12.51
C ILE A 109 -8.37 2.91 12.21
N ASP A 110 -8.47 2.04 13.22
CA ASP A 110 -8.23 0.61 13.15
C ASP A 110 -9.19 -0.12 14.11
N THR A 111 -9.66 -1.32 13.75
CA THR A 111 -10.65 -2.06 14.55
C THR A 111 -10.26 -3.51 14.80
N GLU A 112 -10.54 -4.01 16.00
CA GLU A 112 -10.52 -5.43 16.31
C GLU A 112 -11.94 -5.98 16.44
N THR A 113 -12.14 -7.19 15.93
CA THR A 113 -13.47 -7.69 15.64
C THR A 113 -13.72 -9.10 16.16
N THR A 114 -14.98 -9.44 16.46
CA THR A 114 -15.36 -10.80 16.89
C THR A 114 -15.33 -11.84 15.77
N GLY A 115 -15.00 -11.47 14.52
CA GLY A 115 -14.91 -12.39 13.40
C GLY A 115 -14.47 -11.75 12.08
N LEU A 116 -13.86 -12.56 11.22
CA LEU A 116 -13.24 -12.10 9.96
C LEU A 116 -14.22 -11.85 8.80
N ALA A 117 -15.49 -12.26 8.94
CA ALA A 117 -16.44 -12.34 7.83
C ALA A 117 -17.43 -11.15 7.73
N GLY A 118 -17.34 -10.14 8.60
CA GLY A 118 -18.08 -8.88 8.47
C GLY A 118 -19.63 -8.98 8.45
N GLY A 119 -20.21 -10.13 8.83
CA GLY A 119 -21.65 -10.30 8.90
C GLY A 119 -22.27 -9.50 10.05
N ALA A 120 -23.61 -9.34 10.07
CA ALA A 120 -24.35 -8.55 11.06
C ALA A 120 -24.08 -8.93 12.54
N GLY A 121 -23.57 -10.14 12.82
CA GLY A 121 -23.16 -10.55 14.16
C GLY A 121 -21.73 -10.15 14.57
N THR A 122 -20.94 -9.56 13.67
CA THR A 122 -19.57 -9.13 13.94
C THR A 122 -19.60 -7.81 14.70
N LEU A 123 -18.95 -7.75 15.86
CA LEU A 123 -18.79 -6.54 16.66
C LEU A 123 -17.38 -6.00 16.48
N ALA A 124 -17.23 -4.67 16.47
CA ALA A 124 -15.94 -4.01 16.65
C ALA A 124 -15.74 -3.81 18.16
N PHE A 125 -15.10 -4.77 18.82
CA PHE A 125 -14.97 -4.75 20.29
C PHE A 125 -13.83 -3.87 20.78
N LEU A 126 -12.91 -3.52 19.88
CA LEU A 126 -11.90 -2.50 20.11
C LEU A 126 -11.87 -1.59 18.89
N VAL A 127 -11.99 -0.29 19.10
CA VAL A 127 -11.77 0.72 18.06
C VAL A 127 -10.59 1.58 18.49
N GLY A 128 -9.50 1.55 17.73
CA GLY A 128 -8.37 2.46 17.90
C GLY A 128 -8.60 3.73 17.08
N VAL A 129 -8.36 4.88 17.69
CA VAL A 129 -8.42 6.20 17.06
C VAL A 129 -7.17 6.98 17.38
N GLY A 130 -6.50 7.48 16.34
CA GLY A 130 -5.34 8.35 16.45
C GLY A 130 -5.64 9.77 15.98
N LEU A 131 -5.35 10.78 16.81
CA LEU A 131 -5.66 12.19 16.56
C LEU A 131 -4.44 13.08 16.78
N PHE A 132 -4.36 14.21 16.09
CA PHE A 132 -3.38 15.26 16.41
C PHE A 132 -4.05 16.37 17.23
N GLU A 133 -3.60 16.57 18.47
CA GLU A 133 -4.07 17.63 19.35
C GLU A 133 -2.88 18.46 19.85
N GLY A 134 -2.79 19.73 19.42
CA GLY A 134 -1.70 20.62 19.81
C GLY A 134 -0.33 20.09 19.37
N ASP A 135 0.56 19.84 20.34
CA ASP A 135 1.92 19.34 20.17
C ASP A 135 2.06 17.83 20.40
N SER A 136 0.93 17.12 20.37
CA SER A 136 0.86 15.70 20.71
C SER A 136 0.01 14.90 19.71
N PHE A 137 0.38 13.64 19.54
CA PHE A 137 -0.46 12.60 18.94
C PHE A 137 -1.17 11.84 20.05
N ILE A 138 -2.50 11.75 19.96
CA ILE A 138 -3.37 11.16 20.96
C ILE A 138 -3.91 9.85 20.40
N LEU A 139 -3.64 8.76 21.11
CA LEU A 139 -4.26 7.46 20.86
C LEU A 139 -5.41 7.27 21.85
N ARG A 140 -6.62 7.07 21.34
CA ARG A 140 -7.79 6.63 22.10
C ARG A 140 -8.18 5.24 21.63
N GLN A 141 -8.42 4.32 22.56
CA GLN A 141 -8.91 2.99 22.26
C GLN A 141 -10.19 2.76 23.05
N TYR A 142 -11.28 2.50 22.32
CA TYR A 142 -12.61 2.27 22.86
C TYR A 142 -12.82 0.76 22.93
N PHE A 143 -12.77 0.20 24.13
CA PHE A 143 -12.86 -1.25 24.37
C PHE A 143 -14.20 -1.61 25.02
N MET A 144 -14.89 -2.58 24.43
CA MET A 144 -16.09 -3.19 25.01
C MET A 144 -15.67 -4.34 25.92
N ARG A 145 -15.98 -4.25 27.21
CA ARG A 145 -15.83 -5.35 28.17
C ARG A 145 -16.93 -6.38 28.00
N GLN A 146 -18.13 -5.93 27.62
CA GLN A 146 -19.28 -6.77 27.30
C GLN A 146 -20.00 -6.25 26.05
N PRO A 147 -20.71 -7.12 25.29
CA PRO A 147 -21.37 -6.72 24.03
C PRO A 147 -22.45 -5.63 24.17
N ASP A 148 -23.09 -5.50 25.33
CA ASP A 148 -24.12 -4.49 25.61
C ASP A 148 -23.56 -3.07 25.77
N GLU A 149 -22.24 -2.92 25.92
CA GLU A 149 -21.55 -1.62 25.97
C GLU A 149 -21.43 -0.94 24.60
N GLU A 150 -21.81 -1.60 23.50
CA GLU A 150 -21.60 -1.13 22.14
C GLU A 150 -22.23 0.24 21.87
N LEU A 151 -23.47 0.47 22.30
CA LEU A 151 -24.15 1.73 22.02
C LEU A 151 -23.43 2.90 22.70
N ALA A 152 -23.02 2.73 23.95
CA ALA A 152 -22.24 3.73 24.69
C ALA A 152 -20.92 4.05 23.98
N MET A 153 -20.20 3.01 23.58
CA MET A 153 -18.93 3.12 22.85
C MET A 153 -19.09 3.85 21.52
N LEU A 154 -20.07 3.46 20.69
CA LEU A 154 -20.31 4.05 19.38
C LEU A 154 -20.74 5.51 19.45
N MET A 155 -21.55 5.88 20.45
CA MET A 155 -21.99 7.25 20.63
C MET A 155 -20.84 8.17 21.03
N GLN A 156 -19.96 7.72 21.94
CA GLN A 156 -18.74 8.47 22.26
C GLN A 156 -17.79 8.56 21.06
N LEU A 157 -17.57 7.44 20.35
CA LEU A 157 -16.74 7.41 19.14
C LEU A 157 -17.24 8.42 18.09
N LYS A 158 -18.56 8.47 17.86
CA LYS A 158 -19.17 9.42 16.93
C LYS A 158 -18.93 10.86 17.36
N GLN A 159 -19.08 11.17 18.65
CA GLN A 159 -18.84 12.51 19.19
C GLN A 159 -17.40 12.95 18.92
N ASP A 160 -16.42 12.10 19.25
CA ASP A 160 -14.99 12.40 19.10
C ASP A 160 -14.58 12.56 17.63
N LEU A 161 -15.21 11.80 16.73
CA LEU A 161 -14.92 11.85 15.30
C LEU A 161 -15.72 12.91 14.53
N THR A 162 -16.72 13.56 15.15
CA THR A 162 -17.59 14.53 14.45
C THR A 162 -16.80 15.71 13.87
N ALA A 163 -15.76 16.18 14.56
CA ALA A 163 -14.94 17.32 14.13
C ALA A 163 -13.92 17.00 13.01
N HIS A 164 -13.73 15.73 12.66
CA HIS A 164 -12.68 15.30 11.74
C HIS A 164 -13.19 15.22 10.30
N SER A 165 -12.43 15.77 9.35
CA SER A 165 -12.87 15.92 7.97
C SER A 165 -12.65 14.67 7.11
N GLY A 166 -12.00 13.64 7.63
CA GLY A 166 -11.70 12.41 6.89
C GLY A 166 -10.84 11.43 7.67
N TRP A 167 -10.48 10.34 7.00
CA TRP A 167 -9.84 9.18 7.65
C TRP A 167 -8.48 8.85 7.04
N ILE A 168 -7.62 8.28 7.87
CA ILE A 168 -6.45 7.51 7.45
C ILE A 168 -6.60 6.10 8.04
N THR A 169 -6.50 5.07 7.21
CA THR A 169 -6.56 3.68 7.69
C THR A 169 -5.57 2.81 6.94
N PHE A 170 -5.41 1.56 7.39
CA PHE A 170 -4.68 0.53 6.66
C PHE A 170 -5.66 -0.57 6.27
N ASN A 171 -6.00 -0.68 4.99
CA ASN A 171 -7.01 -1.61 4.48
C ASN A 171 -8.46 -1.32 4.95
N GLY A 172 -8.68 -0.28 5.76
CA GLY A 172 -10.01 0.00 6.31
C GLY A 172 -11.09 0.43 5.32
N ARG A 173 -10.74 0.69 4.04
CA ARG A 173 -11.76 0.90 3.00
C ARG A 173 -12.60 -0.35 2.79
N ALA A 174 -11.98 -1.53 2.93
CA ALA A 174 -12.62 -2.82 2.73
C ALA A 174 -13.10 -3.47 4.04
N PHE A 175 -12.58 -3.05 5.19
CA PHE A 175 -12.80 -3.71 6.48
C PHE A 175 -13.38 -2.77 7.54
N ASP A 176 -12.58 -1.88 8.12
CA ASP A 176 -12.96 -1.07 9.29
C ASP A 176 -14.16 -0.15 9.04
N LEU A 177 -14.14 0.65 7.97
CA LEU A 177 -15.19 1.64 7.73
C LEU A 177 -16.54 1.00 7.38
N PRO A 178 -16.63 -0.04 6.51
CA PRO A 178 -17.88 -0.77 6.31
C PRO A 178 -18.41 -1.44 7.59
N LEU A 179 -17.53 -1.97 8.44
CA LEU A 179 -17.92 -2.57 9.71
C LEU A 179 -18.54 -1.53 10.63
N LEU A 180 -17.84 -0.41 10.88
CA LEU A 180 -18.34 0.67 11.73
C LEU A 180 -19.67 1.23 11.22
N GLU A 181 -19.81 1.46 9.92
CA GLU A 181 -21.07 1.90 9.31
C GLU A 181 -22.21 0.90 9.59
N THR A 182 -21.94 -0.40 9.46
CA THR A 182 -22.90 -1.46 9.78
C THR A 182 -23.29 -1.42 11.26
N ARG A 183 -22.32 -1.25 12.17
CA ARG A 183 -22.58 -1.17 13.62
C ARG A 183 -23.43 0.04 14.01
N PHE A 184 -23.14 1.21 13.43
CA PHE A 184 -23.98 2.39 13.61
C PHE A 184 -25.40 2.15 13.10
N ASN A 185 -25.56 1.58 11.90
CA ASN A 185 -26.87 1.29 11.34
C ASN A 185 -27.68 0.31 12.20
N MET A 186 -27.04 -0.74 12.73
CA MET A 186 -27.68 -1.71 13.63
C MET A 186 -28.13 -1.06 14.94
N ASN A 187 -27.39 -0.08 15.43
CA ASN A 187 -27.73 0.75 16.59
C ASN A 187 -28.67 1.93 16.24
N ARG A 188 -29.25 1.93 15.04
CA ARG A 188 -30.17 2.98 14.52
C ARG A 188 -29.56 4.38 14.49
N GLN A 189 -28.24 4.46 14.42
CA GLN A 189 -27.49 5.70 14.33
C GLN A 189 -27.09 5.98 12.89
N ARG A 190 -27.25 7.23 12.46
CA ARG A 190 -26.70 7.70 11.18
C ARG A 190 -25.19 7.87 11.31
N SER A 191 -24.47 7.46 10.27
CA SER A 191 -23.02 7.61 10.15
C SER A 191 -22.68 8.10 8.74
N ASP A 192 -21.63 8.90 8.60
CA ASP A 192 -21.11 9.43 7.34
C ASP A 192 -19.69 8.93 7.03
N PHE A 193 -19.23 7.88 7.73
CA PHE A 193 -17.86 7.37 7.65
C PHE A 193 -17.42 7.10 6.21
N ARG A 194 -18.24 6.43 5.39
CA ARG A 194 -17.87 6.16 3.99
C ARG A 194 -17.99 7.34 3.04
N GLN A 195 -18.66 8.42 3.46
CA GLN A 195 -18.86 9.61 2.65
C GLN A 195 -17.70 10.59 2.83
N ARG A 196 -16.99 10.53 3.96
CA ARG A 196 -15.84 11.40 4.20
C ARG A 196 -14.62 10.95 3.38
N PRO A 197 -13.79 11.90 2.93
CA PRO A 197 -12.54 11.62 2.24
C PRO A 197 -11.62 10.70 3.05
N HIS A 198 -10.91 9.81 2.36
CA HIS A 198 -10.20 8.71 3.01
C HIS A 198 -8.91 8.34 2.29
N LEU A 199 -7.79 8.39 3.01
CA LEU A 199 -6.53 7.79 2.59
C LEU A 199 -6.39 6.39 3.21
N ASP A 200 -6.53 5.35 2.38
CA ASP A 200 -6.19 3.98 2.76
C ASP A 200 -4.74 3.70 2.35
N LEU A 201 -3.87 3.53 3.34
CA LEU A 201 -2.42 3.39 3.17
C LEU A 201 -2.00 2.09 2.47
N LEU A 202 -2.86 1.07 2.45
CA LEU A 202 -2.55 -0.22 1.83
C LEU A 202 -2.30 -0.08 0.33
N PHE A 203 -3.10 0.72 -0.37
CA PHE A 203 -3.00 0.87 -1.82
C PHE A 203 -1.70 1.56 -2.28
N PRO A 204 -1.33 2.75 -1.77
CA PRO A 204 -0.06 3.38 -2.12
C PRO A 204 1.15 2.57 -1.66
N ALA A 205 1.08 1.87 -0.50
CA ALA A 205 2.15 0.97 -0.06
C ALA A 205 2.30 -0.22 -1.01
N ARG A 206 1.20 -0.92 -1.32
CA ARG A 206 1.21 -2.09 -2.22
C ARG A 206 1.67 -1.71 -3.63
N TRP A 207 1.32 -0.51 -4.09
CA TRP A 207 1.81 0.02 -5.36
C TRP A 207 3.34 0.17 -5.33
N LEU A 208 3.86 0.90 -4.35
CA LEU A 208 5.27 1.24 -4.23
C LEU A 208 6.15 -0.01 -4.07
N TYR A 209 5.74 -0.94 -3.21
CA TYR A 209 6.53 -2.12 -2.85
C TYR A 209 6.28 -3.34 -3.74
N ARG A 210 5.53 -3.18 -4.84
CA ARG A 210 5.25 -4.24 -5.82
C ARG A 210 6.55 -4.74 -6.45
N GLY A 211 6.84 -6.02 -6.24
CA GLY A 211 8.05 -6.68 -6.74
C GLY A 211 9.21 -6.68 -5.74
N ARG A 212 9.19 -5.79 -4.75
CA ARG A 212 10.20 -5.76 -3.66
C ARG A 212 9.80 -6.63 -2.48
N LEU A 213 8.56 -6.51 -1.99
CA LEU A 213 8.09 -7.21 -0.78
C LEU A 213 7.18 -8.39 -1.12
N ALA A 214 7.37 -9.51 -0.43
CA ALA A 214 6.50 -10.69 -0.55
C ALA A 214 5.10 -10.46 0.06
N SER A 215 5.03 -9.61 1.10
CA SER A 215 3.79 -9.20 1.76
C SER A 215 3.79 -7.70 2.01
N CYS A 216 2.63 -7.08 1.81
CA CYS A 216 2.36 -5.70 2.21
C CYS A 216 1.33 -5.66 3.35
N SER A 217 1.41 -6.59 4.31
CA SER A 217 0.73 -6.44 5.61
C SER A 217 1.42 -5.34 6.42
N LEU A 218 0.71 -4.72 7.37
CA LEU A 218 1.27 -3.66 8.20
C LEU A 218 2.52 -4.15 8.96
N ASN A 219 2.44 -5.34 9.56
CA ASN A 219 3.57 -5.98 10.24
C ASN A 219 4.79 -6.22 9.32
N SER A 220 4.56 -6.54 8.03
CA SER A 220 5.64 -6.66 7.04
C SER A 220 6.28 -5.30 6.72
N LEU A 221 5.47 -4.25 6.59
CA LEU A 221 5.94 -2.88 6.32
C LEU A 221 6.69 -2.29 7.52
N GLU A 222 6.21 -2.54 8.73
CA GLU A 222 6.91 -2.16 9.96
C GLU A 222 8.34 -2.68 10.00
N GLN A 223 8.53 -3.98 9.76
CA GLN A 223 9.84 -4.62 9.81
C GLN A 223 10.74 -4.19 8.63
N ASN A 224 10.21 -4.24 7.40
CA ASN A 224 11.03 -4.10 6.19
C ASN A 224 11.20 -2.64 5.71
N VAL A 225 10.35 -1.73 6.18
CA VAL A 225 10.32 -0.33 5.76
C VAL A 225 10.56 0.58 6.95
N LEU A 226 9.70 0.49 7.97
CA LEU A 226 9.71 1.45 9.08
C LEU A 226 10.79 1.15 10.12
N GLY A 227 11.33 -0.06 10.19
CA GLY A 227 12.24 -0.47 11.27
C GLY A 227 11.56 -0.52 12.64
N VAL A 228 10.25 -0.74 12.67
CA VAL A 228 9.50 -0.91 13.92
C VAL A 228 9.69 -2.35 14.38
N ALA A 229 10.15 -2.52 15.61
CA ALA A 229 10.26 -3.81 16.27
C ALA A 229 9.08 -3.97 17.23
N ARG A 230 8.23 -4.96 16.99
CA ARG A 230 7.19 -5.37 17.95
C ARG A 230 7.83 -6.20 19.07
N THR A 231 7.34 -6.02 20.30
CA THR A 231 7.76 -6.83 21.44
C THR A 231 7.05 -8.19 21.45
N ASP A 232 7.48 -9.11 22.32
CA ASP A 232 6.85 -10.42 22.51
C ASP A 232 5.37 -10.34 22.99
N ASP A 233 4.91 -9.16 23.37
CA ASP A 233 3.52 -8.90 23.77
C ASP A 233 2.57 -8.86 22.56
N ASP A 234 3.08 -8.75 21.32
CA ASP A 234 2.25 -8.74 20.11
C ASP A 234 1.51 -10.07 19.89
N VAL A 235 0.37 -10.02 19.20
CA VAL A 235 -0.49 -11.17 18.94
C VAL A 235 -0.71 -11.38 17.44
N PRO A 236 -0.79 -12.63 16.97
CA PRO A 236 -1.25 -12.89 15.61
C PRO A 236 -2.70 -12.41 15.45
N GLY A 237 -2.95 -11.48 14.52
CA GLY A 237 -4.28 -10.87 14.31
C GLY A 237 -5.41 -11.88 14.10
N GLU A 238 -5.12 -13.04 13.49
CA GLU A 238 -6.09 -14.12 13.28
C GLU A 238 -6.63 -14.74 14.59
N LEU A 239 -5.89 -14.61 15.70
CA LEU A 239 -6.28 -15.15 17.00
C LEU A 239 -7.10 -14.16 17.83
N ILE A 240 -7.05 -12.87 17.50
CA ILE A 240 -7.69 -11.78 18.26
C ILE A 240 -9.19 -12.05 18.52
N PRO A 241 -10.00 -12.48 17.54
CA PRO A 241 -11.41 -12.79 17.79
C PRO A 241 -11.62 -13.86 18.87
N LEU A 242 -10.79 -14.92 18.86
CA LEU A 242 -10.86 -16.01 19.84
C LEU A 242 -10.43 -15.53 21.23
N MET A 243 -9.44 -14.65 21.31
CA MET A 243 -8.97 -14.07 22.57
C MET A 243 -10.09 -13.28 23.27
N TYR A 244 -10.85 -12.49 22.51
CA TYR A 244 -12.00 -11.76 23.04
C TYR A 244 -13.13 -12.69 23.51
N VAL A 245 -13.45 -13.73 22.74
CA VAL A 245 -14.45 -14.74 23.16
C VAL A 245 -14.03 -15.45 24.45
N ASN A 246 -12.75 -15.77 24.60
CA ASN A 246 -12.22 -16.39 25.83
C ASN A 246 -12.27 -15.44 27.02
N TYR A 247 -11.98 -14.15 26.81
CA TYR A 247 -12.15 -13.12 27.83
C TYR A 247 -13.59 -13.04 28.33
N LEU A 248 -14.58 -12.98 27.43
CA LEU A 248 -16.00 -12.95 27.81
C LEU A 248 -16.43 -14.17 28.65
N ARG A 249 -15.77 -15.32 28.46
CA ARG A 249 -16.07 -16.55 29.22
C ARG A 249 -15.36 -16.62 30.58
N THR A 250 -14.15 -16.09 30.67
CA THR A 250 -13.25 -16.35 31.79
C THR A 250 -13.00 -15.12 32.66
N GLY A 251 -13.26 -13.91 32.15
CA GLY A 251 -12.88 -12.65 32.76
C GLY A 251 -11.37 -12.37 32.76
N GLN A 252 -10.53 -13.25 32.17
CA GLN A 252 -9.08 -13.09 32.21
C GLN A 252 -8.60 -12.00 31.25
N THR A 253 -7.93 -10.98 31.79
CA THR A 253 -7.57 -9.75 31.06
C THR A 253 -6.19 -9.78 30.41
N HIS A 254 -5.36 -10.79 30.70
CA HIS A 254 -3.98 -10.89 30.18
C HIS A 254 -3.93 -10.81 28.65
N GLU A 255 -4.69 -11.66 27.97
CA GLU A 255 -4.73 -11.69 26.50
C GLU A 255 -5.31 -10.40 25.91
N ILE A 256 -6.29 -9.78 26.58
CA ILE A 256 -6.87 -8.51 26.13
C ILE A 256 -5.87 -7.37 26.17
N ARG A 257 -4.98 -7.33 27.17
CA ARG A 257 -3.90 -6.33 27.21
C ARG A 257 -3.01 -6.40 25.98
N ARG A 258 -2.75 -7.61 25.49
CA ARG A 258 -1.95 -7.84 24.28
C ARG A 258 -2.69 -7.41 23.01
N VAL A 259 -4.01 -7.64 22.94
CA VAL A 259 -4.87 -7.12 21.85
C VAL A 259 -4.88 -5.58 21.84
N ILE A 260 -5.05 -4.96 23.02
CA ILE A 260 -5.00 -3.49 23.15
C ILE A 260 -3.62 -2.96 22.70
N TYR A 261 -2.54 -3.63 23.08
CA TYR A 261 -1.19 -3.28 22.64
C TYR A 261 -1.01 -3.43 21.12
N HIS A 262 -1.55 -4.49 20.50
CA HIS A 262 -1.52 -4.70 19.05
C HIS A 262 -2.19 -3.53 18.30
N ASN A 263 -3.45 -3.25 18.63
CA ASN A 263 -4.21 -2.16 18.02
C ASN A 263 -3.54 -0.78 18.25
N ALA A 264 -2.91 -0.58 19.41
CA ALA A 264 -2.12 0.62 19.66
C ALA A 264 -0.94 0.74 18.69
N LEU A 265 -0.15 -0.32 18.53
CA LEU A 265 0.97 -0.34 17.58
C LEU A 265 0.51 -0.13 16.14
N ASP A 266 -0.60 -0.75 15.73
CA ASP A 266 -1.14 -0.61 14.38
C ASP A 266 -1.48 0.86 14.07
N ILE A 267 -2.15 1.56 14.99
CA ILE A 267 -2.43 3.00 14.86
C ILE A 267 -1.14 3.82 14.77
N LEU A 268 -0.17 3.60 15.66
CA LEU A 268 1.10 4.35 15.67
C LEU A 268 1.91 4.11 14.39
N SER A 269 1.93 2.87 13.92
CA SER A 269 2.60 2.48 12.69
C SER A 269 1.95 3.07 11.45
N MET A 270 0.62 3.27 11.44
CA MET A 270 -0.03 4.00 10.36
C MET A 270 0.42 5.45 10.25
N VAL A 271 0.66 6.15 11.37
CA VAL A 271 1.18 7.52 11.35
C VAL A 271 2.57 7.56 10.71
N ALA A 272 3.45 6.67 11.16
CA ALA A 272 4.80 6.53 10.63
C ALA A 272 4.81 6.13 9.15
N LEU A 273 3.95 5.20 8.75
CA LEU A 273 3.79 4.76 7.37
C LEU A 273 3.27 5.89 6.48
N ALA A 274 2.28 6.65 6.93
CA ALA A 274 1.75 7.79 6.20
C ALA A 274 2.83 8.83 5.94
N ALA A 275 3.61 9.19 6.97
CA ALA A 275 4.75 10.11 6.83
C ALA A 275 5.77 9.58 5.82
N HIS A 276 6.16 8.31 5.96
CA HIS A 276 7.14 7.69 5.08
C HIS A 276 6.68 7.67 3.61
N LEU A 277 5.44 7.25 3.35
CA LEU A 277 4.91 7.23 1.98
C LEU A 277 4.85 8.64 1.40
N LEU A 278 4.36 9.62 2.16
CA LEU A 278 4.30 11.00 1.68
C LEU A 278 5.68 11.56 1.38
N GLU A 279 6.70 11.31 2.22
CA GLU A 279 8.09 11.69 1.92
C GLU A 279 8.57 11.06 0.61
N VAL A 280 8.33 9.76 0.40
CA VAL A 280 8.76 9.06 -0.83
C VAL A 280 8.07 9.63 -2.07
N TYR A 281 6.78 9.94 -2.00
CA TYR A 281 6.02 10.45 -3.14
C TYR A 281 6.18 11.97 -3.37
N THR A 282 6.56 12.74 -2.35
CA THR A 282 6.78 14.19 -2.49
C THR A 282 8.18 14.57 -2.95
N THR A 283 9.20 13.84 -2.51
CA THR A 283 10.59 14.22 -2.77
C THR A 283 10.91 14.15 -4.26
N ALA A 284 11.20 15.30 -4.87
CA ALA A 284 11.98 15.34 -6.10
C ALA A 284 13.40 14.92 -5.70
N ASP A 285 13.94 13.87 -6.31
CA ASP A 285 15.26 13.36 -5.99
C ASP A 285 16.33 14.36 -6.46
N ASP A 286 16.57 15.40 -5.65
CA ASP A 286 17.57 16.45 -5.86
C ASP A 286 18.98 16.01 -5.43
N GLY A 287 19.13 14.74 -5.03
CA GLY A 287 20.40 14.16 -4.60
C GLY A 287 20.92 14.70 -3.26
N GLN A 288 20.18 15.59 -2.57
CA GLN A 288 20.64 16.29 -1.38
C GLN A 288 19.90 15.97 -0.09
N ARG A 289 18.91 15.06 -0.09
CA ARG A 289 18.24 14.60 1.14
C ARG A 289 18.65 13.20 1.55
N THR A 290 19.33 13.14 2.69
CA THR A 290 20.12 12.03 3.26
C THR A 290 19.33 10.94 4.00
N ALA A 291 17.99 10.86 3.88
CA ALA A 291 17.20 9.97 4.75
C ALA A 291 16.48 8.79 4.05
N VAL A 292 16.28 8.82 2.73
CA VAL A 292 15.69 7.66 2.05
C VAL A 292 16.82 6.69 1.67
N LYS A 293 16.91 5.57 2.41
CA LYS A 293 17.77 4.41 2.10
C LYS A 293 17.82 4.15 0.58
N LYS A 294 18.92 3.58 0.08
CA LYS A 294 19.04 3.08 -1.31
C LYS A 294 17.76 2.32 -1.70
N ARG A 295 16.91 2.96 -2.51
CA ARG A 295 15.67 2.38 -3.02
C ARG A 295 15.99 1.19 -3.92
N SER A 296 15.12 0.18 -3.90
CA SER A 296 15.28 -0.95 -4.81
C SER A 296 14.98 -0.53 -6.26
N PRO A 297 15.50 -1.24 -7.27
CA PRO A 297 15.15 -0.97 -8.67
C PRO A 297 13.65 -1.03 -8.94
N GLU A 298 12.93 -1.94 -8.28
CA GLU A 298 11.48 -2.07 -8.41
C GLU A 298 10.75 -0.83 -7.87
N GLU A 299 11.19 -0.29 -6.73
CA GLU A 299 10.62 0.94 -6.17
C GLU A 299 10.81 2.14 -7.08
N TRP A 300 12.01 2.29 -7.67
CA TRP A 300 12.28 3.33 -8.64
C TRP A 300 11.34 3.24 -9.84
N LEU A 301 11.11 2.03 -10.34
CA LEU A 301 10.16 1.80 -11.44
C LEU A 301 8.72 2.19 -11.04
N ARG A 302 8.25 1.76 -9.86
CA ARG A 302 6.89 2.08 -9.39
C ARG A 302 6.70 3.56 -9.10
N LEU A 303 7.74 4.24 -8.63
CA LEU A 303 7.76 5.69 -8.42
C LEU A 303 7.76 6.44 -9.76
N ALA A 304 8.54 5.99 -10.74
CA ALA A 304 8.56 6.54 -12.09
C ALA A 304 7.18 6.46 -12.76
N GLU A 305 6.53 5.31 -12.69
CA GLU A 305 5.16 5.10 -13.19
C GLU A 305 4.15 6.03 -12.52
N TRP A 306 4.31 6.30 -11.22
CA TRP A 306 3.43 7.22 -10.51
C TRP A 306 3.69 8.68 -10.92
N HIS A 307 4.94 9.13 -11.01
CA HIS A 307 5.28 10.46 -11.51
C HIS A 307 4.75 10.70 -12.93
N ASP A 308 4.86 9.68 -13.80
CA ASP A 308 4.37 9.75 -15.18
C ASP A 308 2.85 9.95 -15.24
N ARG A 309 2.10 9.27 -14.36
CA ARG A 309 0.63 9.44 -14.22
C ARG A 309 0.24 10.82 -13.69
N GLU A 310 1.06 11.39 -12.81
CA GLU A 310 0.88 12.72 -12.24
C GLU A 310 1.43 13.85 -13.14
N GLU A 311 1.80 13.52 -14.39
CA GLU A 311 2.39 14.43 -15.39
C GLU A 311 3.68 15.12 -14.93
N ARG A 312 4.37 14.55 -13.95
CA ARG A 312 5.67 15.01 -13.44
C ARG A 312 6.80 14.40 -14.25
N LEU A 313 6.91 14.86 -15.49
CA LEU A 313 7.69 14.19 -16.54
C LEU A 313 9.20 14.15 -16.22
N THR A 314 9.73 15.18 -15.57
CA THR A 314 11.15 15.26 -15.21
C THR A 314 11.49 14.21 -14.16
N GLU A 315 10.70 14.12 -13.10
CA GLU A 315 10.86 13.15 -12.02
C GLU A 315 10.60 11.73 -12.50
N ALA A 316 9.61 11.54 -13.38
CA ALA A 316 9.34 10.25 -14.01
C ALA A 316 10.55 9.75 -14.80
N GLU A 317 11.13 10.59 -15.66
CA GLU A 317 12.33 10.23 -16.41
C GLU A 317 13.51 9.91 -15.49
N ALA A 318 13.76 10.74 -14.48
CA ALA A 318 14.84 10.52 -13.52
C ALA A 318 14.69 9.16 -12.82
N ALA A 319 13.49 8.86 -12.31
CA ALA A 319 13.19 7.61 -11.63
C ALA A 319 13.31 6.38 -12.57
N TYR A 320 12.84 6.45 -13.82
CA TYR A 320 13.04 5.35 -14.78
C TYR A 320 14.53 5.10 -15.04
N ARG A 321 15.34 6.15 -15.14
CA ARG A 321 16.79 6.01 -15.33
C ARG A 321 17.46 5.38 -14.11
N GLN A 322 17.08 5.76 -12.89
CA GLN A 322 17.58 5.12 -11.67
C GLN A 322 17.21 3.63 -11.62
N ALA A 323 15.97 3.27 -11.99
CA ALA A 323 15.55 1.87 -12.08
C ALA A 323 16.40 1.07 -13.08
N LEU A 324 16.67 1.63 -14.27
CA LEU A 324 17.42 0.97 -15.34
C LEU A 324 18.93 0.87 -15.11
N ALA A 325 19.47 1.76 -14.27
CA ALA A 325 20.87 1.73 -13.83
C ALA A 325 21.16 0.56 -12.86
N LEU A 326 20.12 0.05 -12.21
CA LEU A 326 20.17 -1.09 -11.30
C LEU A 326 19.70 -2.37 -12.00
N ARG A 327 19.83 -3.51 -11.30
CA ARG A 327 19.45 -4.83 -11.84
C ARG A 327 17.96 -5.11 -11.62
N LEU A 328 17.17 -4.97 -12.68
CA LEU A 328 15.76 -5.38 -12.75
C LEU A 328 15.60 -6.82 -13.25
N SER A 329 14.44 -7.41 -12.98
CA SER A 329 13.95 -8.58 -13.72
C SER A 329 13.83 -8.25 -15.23
N LEU A 330 13.83 -9.25 -16.11
CA LEU A 330 13.66 -8.99 -17.55
C LEU A 330 12.30 -8.35 -17.86
N GLU A 331 11.26 -8.74 -17.14
CA GLU A 331 9.90 -8.19 -17.28
C GLU A 331 9.85 -6.73 -16.86
N ASP A 332 10.34 -6.39 -15.66
CA ASP A 332 10.34 -5.01 -15.19
C ASP A 332 11.30 -4.13 -16.00
N ARG A 333 12.42 -4.69 -16.50
CA ARG A 333 13.33 -3.97 -17.40
C ARG A 333 12.64 -3.65 -18.72
N ALA A 334 11.87 -4.59 -19.28
CA ALA A 334 11.07 -4.35 -20.48
C ALA A 334 10.02 -3.25 -20.23
N GLU A 335 9.33 -3.30 -19.10
CA GLU A 335 8.35 -2.29 -18.70
C GLU A 335 8.99 -0.89 -18.58
N ALA A 336 10.10 -0.78 -17.86
CA ALA A 336 10.84 0.46 -17.65
C ALA A 336 11.32 1.08 -18.98
N LEU A 337 11.92 0.28 -19.86
CA LEU A 337 12.37 0.73 -21.19
C LEU A 337 11.18 1.19 -22.04
N THR A 338 10.09 0.43 -22.06
CA THR A 338 8.89 0.75 -22.83
C THR A 338 8.31 2.09 -22.39
N LYS A 339 8.14 2.28 -21.08
CA LYS A 339 7.56 3.50 -20.50
C LYS A 339 8.46 4.72 -20.68
N LEU A 340 9.76 4.59 -20.41
CA LEU A 340 10.70 5.70 -20.62
C LEU A 340 10.79 6.11 -22.10
N ALA A 341 10.84 5.14 -23.02
CA ALA A 341 10.86 5.43 -24.44
C ALA A 341 9.57 6.11 -24.92
N ALA A 342 8.41 5.70 -24.38
CA ALA A 342 7.13 6.36 -24.64
C ALA A 342 7.10 7.81 -24.12
N LEU A 343 7.63 8.06 -22.91
CA LEU A 343 7.75 9.41 -22.33
C LEU A 343 8.66 10.30 -23.20
N LEU A 344 9.84 9.81 -23.57
CA LEU A 344 10.78 10.54 -24.45
C LEU A 344 10.16 10.84 -25.81
N LYS A 345 9.43 9.89 -26.39
CA LYS A 345 8.69 10.10 -27.64
C LYS A 345 7.58 11.15 -27.50
N ARG A 346 6.78 11.10 -26.41
CA ARG A 346 5.71 12.08 -26.11
C ARG A 346 6.26 13.49 -25.94
N THR A 347 7.46 13.62 -25.40
CA THR A 347 8.17 14.91 -25.22
C THR A 347 9.03 15.32 -26.43
N GLY A 348 8.88 14.64 -27.59
CA GLY A 348 9.58 14.98 -28.84
C GLY A 348 11.04 14.50 -28.93
N ARG A 349 11.61 13.97 -27.84
CA ARG A 349 13.01 13.54 -27.71
C ARG A 349 13.24 12.13 -28.26
N ARG A 350 12.81 11.88 -29.50
CA ARG A 350 12.88 10.55 -30.16
C ARG A 350 14.30 10.00 -30.30
N ALA A 351 15.30 10.86 -30.52
CA ALA A 351 16.69 10.43 -30.60
C ALA A 351 17.18 9.80 -29.29
N ALA A 352 16.75 10.32 -28.14
CA ALA A 352 17.08 9.76 -26.83
C ALA A 352 16.35 8.43 -26.54
N ALA A 353 15.22 8.17 -27.21
CA ALA A 353 14.48 6.91 -27.10
C ALA A 353 15.09 5.77 -27.92
N LEU A 354 15.90 6.08 -28.95
CA LEU A 354 16.54 5.11 -29.84
C LEU A 354 17.28 3.99 -29.08
N PRO A 355 18.25 4.26 -28.18
CA PRO A 355 18.98 3.21 -27.49
C PRO A 355 18.07 2.36 -26.58
N LEU A 356 16.95 2.91 -26.11
CA LEU A 356 15.99 2.17 -25.29
C LEU A 356 15.21 1.16 -26.13
N TRP A 357 14.79 1.54 -27.34
CA TRP A 357 14.15 0.61 -28.27
C TRP A 357 15.11 -0.46 -28.78
N GLU A 358 16.37 -0.11 -29.06
CA GLU A 358 17.41 -1.09 -29.45
C GLU A 358 17.66 -2.09 -28.32
N GLN A 359 17.79 -1.59 -27.09
CA GLN A 359 17.95 -2.46 -25.93
C GLN A 359 16.73 -3.36 -25.74
N LEU A 360 15.52 -2.83 -25.81
CA LEU A 360 14.29 -3.61 -25.66
C LEU A 360 14.21 -4.71 -26.74
N ALA A 361 14.43 -4.36 -28.00
CA ALA A 361 14.45 -5.29 -29.12
C ALA A 361 15.54 -6.38 -28.98
N SER A 362 16.62 -6.16 -28.25
CA SER A 362 17.70 -7.14 -28.10
C SER A 362 17.28 -8.39 -27.30
N PHE A 363 16.28 -8.28 -26.42
CA PHE A 363 15.88 -9.38 -25.54
C PHE A 363 14.38 -9.70 -25.56
N THR A 364 13.53 -8.87 -26.18
CA THR A 364 12.11 -9.20 -26.41
C THR A 364 11.92 -9.90 -27.75
N ALA A 365 11.42 -11.14 -27.73
CA ALA A 365 11.19 -11.93 -28.95
C ALA A 365 9.71 -11.92 -29.41
N ASP A 366 8.80 -11.53 -28.53
CA ASP A 366 7.35 -11.58 -28.69
C ASP A 366 6.69 -10.19 -28.77
N ASP A 367 7.46 -9.12 -28.59
CA ASP A 367 7.01 -7.74 -28.76
C ASP A 367 7.58 -7.11 -30.04
N ALA A 368 6.71 -6.78 -30.98
CA ALA A 368 7.07 -6.14 -32.24
C ALA A 368 7.19 -4.60 -32.12
N LEU A 369 6.66 -4.00 -31.05
CA LEU A 369 6.60 -2.54 -30.87
C LEU A 369 7.98 -1.86 -30.95
N PRO A 370 9.06 -2.37 -30.33
CA PRO A 370 10.38 -1.74 -30.40
C PRO A 370 10.90 -1.72 -31.84
N CYS A 371 10.73 -2.83 -32.57
CA CYS A 371 11.13 -2.93 -33.97
C CYS A 371 10.33 -1.97 -34.87
N ILE A 372 9.03 -1.79 -34.61
CA ILE A 372 8.17 -0.84 -35.32
C ILE A 372 8.64 0.60 -35.10
N GLU A 373 9.00 0.96 -33.87
CA GLU A 373 9.49 2.31 -33.55
C GLU A 373 10.89 2.57 -34.10
N LEU A 374 11.78 1.57 -34.11
CA LEU A 374 13.08 1.65 -34.78
C LEU A 374 12.93 1.88 -36.28
N ALA A 375 12.03 1.12 -36.94
CA ALA A 375 11.73 1.33 -38.35
C ALA A 375 11.18 2.74 -38.63
N LYS A 376 10.38 3.32 -37.71
CA LYS A 376 9.91 4.73 -37.79
C LYS A 376 11.05 5.72 -37.69
N PHE A 377 11.95 5.51 -36.74
CA PHE A 377 13.06 6.40 -36.51
C PHE A 377 14.00 6.44 -37.72
N TYR A 378 14.44 5.27 -38.20
CA TYR A 378 15.37 5.19 -39.33
C TYR A 378 14.76 5.71 -40.64
N GLU A 379 13.46 5.46 -40.88
CA GLU A 379 12.78 5.96 -42.08
C GLU A 379 12.59 7.49 -42.07
N TRP A 380 12.08 8.05 -40.96
CA TRP A 380 11.62 9.44 -40.93
C TRP A 380 12.63 10.44 -40.39
N LYS A 381 13.61 9.99 -39.60
CA LYS A 381 14.58 10.88 -38.95
C LYS A 381 16.01 10.66 -39.43
N ALA A 382 16.46 9.41 -39.54
CA ALA A 382 17.82 9.13 -40.01
C ALA A 382 17.93 9.03 -41.54
N ALA A 383 16.80 8.89 -42.25
CA ALA A 383 16.72 8.61 -43.68
C ALA A 383 17.53 7.35 -44.12
N ASP A 384 17.77 6.41 -43.20
CA ASP A 384 18.44 5.14 -43.46
C ASP A 384 17.39 4.08 -43.81
N MET A 385 17.10 3.96 -45.11
CA MET A 385 16.05 3.06 -45.61
C MET A 385 16.41 1.58 -45.43
N ALA A 386 17.70 1.24 -45.47
CA ALA A 386 18.17 -0.13 -45.29
C ALA A 386 17.89 -0.61 -43.86
N LYS A 387 18.30 0.18 -42.85
CA LYS A 387 17.99 -0.13 -41.44
C LYS A 387 16.49 -0.10 -41.18
N ALA A 388 15.76 0.85 -41.77
CA ALA A 388 14.31 0.90 -41.63
C ALA A 388 13.64 -0.40 -42.13
N GLN A 389 14.09 -0.93 -43.27
CA GLN A 389 13.61 -2.19 -43.83
C GLN A 389 13.98 -3.39 -42.96
N GLU A 390 15.21 -3.44 -42.43
CA GLU A 390 15.66 -4.51 -41.53
C GLU A 390 14.76 -4.62 -40.29
N TRP A 391 14.56 -3.51 -39.59
CA TRP A 391 13.71 -3.46 -38.40
C TRP A 391 12.24 -3.76 -38.72
N ALA A 392 11.74 -3.28 -39.87
CA ALA A 392 10.38 -3.57 -40.32
C ALA A 392 10.19 -5.08 -40.62
N ALA A 393 11.16 -5.71 -41.27
CA ALA A 393 11.12 -7.14 -41.55
C ALA A 393 11.21 -7.98 -40.26
N ARG A 394 12.01 -7.54 -39.28
CA ARG A 394 12.08 -8.16 -37.96
C ARG A 394 10.73 -8.07 -37.23
N ALA A 395 10.10 -6.89 -37.23
CA ALA A 395 8.75 -6.72 -36.67
C ALA A 395 7.72 -7.66 -37.34
N GLU A 396 7.76 -7.78 -38.67
CA GLU A 396 6.86 -8.68 -39.41
C GLU A 396 7.01 -10.14 -38.98
N LYS A 397 8.25 -10.61 -38.76
CA LYS A 397 8.52 -11.97 -38.27
C LYS A 397 7.91 -12.20 -36.88
N ILE A 398 8.07 -11.24 -35.97
CA ILE A 398 7.50 -11.32 -34.61
C ILE A 398 5.96 -11.35 -34.67
N ILE A 399 5.35 -10.47 -35.46
CA ILE A 399 3.88 -10.39 -35.61
C ILE A 399 3.30 -11.71 -36.11
N LYS A 400 3.99 -12.41 -37.02
CA LYS A 400 3.56 -13.72 -37.52
C LYS A 400 3.45 -14.76 -36.40
N THR A 401 4.36 -14.74 -35.43
CA THR A 401 4.37 -15.67 -34.29
C THR A 401 3.50 -15.24 -33.11
N MET A 402 3.02 -13.99 -33.07
CA MET A 402 2.12 -13.52 -32.01
C MET A 402 0.76 -14.23 -32.02
N PRO A 403 0.15 -14.47 -30.85
CA PRO A 403 -1.22 -14.99 -30.76
C PRO A 403 -2.23 -13.99 -31.35
N PRO A 404 -3.38 -14.48 -31.87
CA PRO A 404 -4.43 -13.60 -32.36
C PRO A 404 -4.97 -12.71 -31.23
N GLY A 405 -5.15 -11.43 -31.50
CA GLY A 405 -5.62 -10.46 -30.51
C GLY A 405 -5.42 -9.02 -30.97
N TRP A 406 -5.93 -8.08 -30.18
CA TRP A 406 -5.90 -6.65 -30.51
C TRP A 406 -4.48 -6.12 -30.74
N ARG A 407 -3.49 -6.55 -29.93
CA ARG A 407 -2.08 -6.15 -30.07
C ARG A 407 -1.48 -6.58 -31.41
N LYS A 408 -1.79 -7.80 -31.87
CA LYS A 408 -1.33 -8.31 -33.17
C LYS A 408 -1.93 -7.48 -34.31
N ASN A 409 -3.22 -7.20 -34.24
CA ASN A 409 -3.92 -6.42 -35.26
C ASN A 409 -3.36 -4.99 -35.35
N GLU A 410 -3.11 -4.34 -34.22
CA GLU A 410 -2.52 -3.01 -34.16
C GLU A 410 -1.09 -2.99 -34.74
N ALA A 411 -0.25 -3.95 -34.33
CA ALA A 411 1.11 -4.08 -34.83
C ALA A 411 1.14 -4.36 -36.34
N GLN A 412 0.23 -5.22 -36.83
CA GLN A 412 0.10 -5.55 -38.25
C GLN A 412 -0.33 -4.33 -39.07
N ALA A 413 -1.30 -3.56 -38.59
CA ALA A 413 -1.71 -2.31 -39.23
C ALA A 413 -0.57 -1.27 -39.27
N ALA A 414 0.23 -1.19 -38.20
CA ALA A 414 1.35 -0.26 -38.10
C ALA A 414 2.52 -0.58 -39.06
N ILE A 415 2.70 -1.85 -39.44
CA ILE A 415 3.80 -2.29 -40.30
C ILE A 415 3.40 -2.50 -41.77
N ALA A 416 2.16 -2.88 -42.07
CA ALA A 416 1.73 -3.25 -43.43
C ALA A 416 2.00 -2.14 -44.46
N LYS A 417 1.51 -0.92 -44.21
CA LYS A 417 1.71 0.25 -45.09
C LYS A 417 3.18 0.67 -45.20
N ARG A 418 4.00 0.32 -44.21
CA ARG A 418 5.42 0.71 -44.12
C ARG A 418 6.29 -0.21 -44.98
N LEU A 419 6.08 -1.52 -44.90
CA LEU A 419 6.82 -2.50 -45.71
C LEU A 419 6.56 -2.31 -47.19
N GLU A 420 5.32 -2.02 -47.59
CA GLU A 420 4.96 -1.69 -48.97
C GLU A 420 5.73 -0.46 -49.47
N ARG A 421 5.76 0.62 -48.68
CA ARG A 421 6.48 1.85 -49.00
C ARG A 421 8.00 1.68 -49.05
N LEU A 422 8.58 0.89 -48.16
CA LEU A 422 10.03 0.66 -48.11
C LEU A 422 10.51 -0.24 -49.26
N ARG A 423 9.74 -1.27 -49.63
CA ARG A 423 10.07 -2.14 -50.78
C ARG A 423 10.10 -1.40 -52.11
N GLY A 424 9.28 -0.35 -52.27
CA GLY A 424 9.29 0.49 -53.48
C GLY A 424 10.37 1.59 -53.51
N LYS A 425 11.16 1.77 -52.44
CA LYS A 425 12.19 2.84 -52.34
C LYS A 425 13.63 2.33 -52.26
N VAL A 426 13.82 1.05 -51.94
CA VAL A 426 15.13 0.39 -51.85
C VAL A 426 15.42 -0.45 -53.11
N GLY A 427 14.44 -0.58 -54.00
CA GLY A 427 14.56 -1.24 -55.31
C GLY A 427 15.00 -0.31 -56.43
#